data_AF-A0A7Y1VTY0-F1
#
_entry.id   AF-A0A7Y1VTY0-F1
#
_cell.length_a   1.000
_cell.length_b   1.000
_cell.length_c   1.000
_cell.angle_alpha   90.00
_cell.angle_beta   90.00
_cell.angle_gamma   90.00
#
_symmetry.space_group_name_H-M   'P 1'
#
loop_
_entity.id
_entity.type
_entity.pdbx_description
1 polymer ?
#
loop_
_entity_poly.entity_id
_entity_poly.type
_entity_poly.pdbx_seq_one_letter_code
_entity_poly.pdbx_strand_id
1 'polypeptide(L)'
;MNIWNIALLARVFVFFAYPTTISGDEVWVSGIASTAAGSGVEYGLWHDICNGLFGLFGADTFNETARVVDGYTGATPMILAYQGGWEAVTNVYTEGQIWWGSIPGSIGETSKPMVLLGALFLLVTGIASWRIMLSMIFGAVLMSMLLNAWDATPFMTVPWYYQFYMGSFFFAMAFMATDPVTAAGTNRGKWIYGFLIGFLGIIIRVLNPAYPEGWMLAILLMNTFAPLIDHYVLQGNISKRLKRA
;
A
#
# COMPACT_ATOMS: atom_id res chain seq x y z
N MET A 1 -2.15 -13.98 -22.32
CA MET A 1 -2.47 -13.07 -21.20
C MET A 1 -1.33 -13.15 -20.21
N ASN A 2 -0.82 -12.02 -19.73
CA ASN A 2 0.05 -12.03 -18.57
C ASN A 2 -0.84 -12.31 -17.36
N ILE A 3 -0.56 -13.41 -16.67
CA ILE A 3 -1.34 -13.82 -15.50
C ILE A 3 -0.98 -12.94 -14.31
N TRP A 4 0.30 -12.55 -14.19
CA TRP A 4 0.80 -11.80 -13.05
C TRP A 4 1.28 -10.40 -13.43
N ASN A 5 1.13 -9.49 -12.48
CA ASN A 5 1.65 -8.13 -12.58
C ASN A 5 3.18 -8.18 -12.42
N ILE A 6 3.89 -7.74 -13.45
CA ILE A 6 5.34 -7.88 -13.57
C ILE A 6 6.06 -7.07 -12.49
N ALA A 7 5.58 -5.85 -12.20
CA ALA A 7 6.17 -4.98 -11.19
C ALA A 7 6.00 -5.57 -9.78
N LEU A 8 4.82 -6.10 -9.46
CA LEU A 8 4.59 -6.79 -8.19
C LEU A 8 5.43 -8.04 -8.07
N LEU A 9 5.55 -8.83 -9.14
CA LEU A 9 6.37 -10.04 -9.13
C LEU A 9 7.85 -9.72 -8.88
N ALA A 10 8.37 -8.66 -9.49
CA ALA A 10 9.73 -8.18 -9.23
C ALA A 10 9.89 -7.72 -7.76
N ARG A 11 8.92 -6.96 -7.23
CA ARG A 11 8.92 -6.56 -5.81
C ARG A 11 8.90 -7.77 -4.89
N VAL A 12 8.10 -8.78 -5.17
CA VAL A 12 8.02 -10.04 -4.41
C VAL A 12 9.33 -10.81 -4.46
N PHE A 13 9.96 -10.89 -5.63
CA PHE A 13 11.26 -11.54 -5.78
C PHE A 13 12.31 -10.87 -4.89
N VAL A 14 12.44 -9.54 -4.96
CA VAL A 14 13.37 -8.79 -4.10
C VAL A 14 13.01 -8.96 -2.63
N PHE A 15 11.70 -8.94 -2.31
CA PHE A 15 11.20 -9.11 -0.96
C PHE A 15 11.63 -10.42 -0.30
N PHE A 16 11.55 -11.54 -1.03
CA PHE A 16 11.95 -12.85 -0.52
C PHE A 16 13.44 -13.17 -0.71
N ALA A 17 14.10 -12.63 -1.74
CA ALA A 17 15.52 -12.86 -1.98
C ALA A 17 16.42 -12.00 -1.08
N TYR A 18 15.99 -10.77 -0.74
CA TYR A 18 16.78 -9.80 0.03
C TYR A 18 15.97 -9.17 1.19
N PRO A 19 15.43 -9.98 2.12
CA PRO A 19 14.57 -9.50 3.20
C PRO A 19 15.27 -8.48 4.11
N THR A 20 16.54 -8.69 4.44
CA THR A 20 17.30 -7.79 5.33
C THR A 20 17.40 -6.36 4.81
N THR A 21 17.51 -6.18 3.49
CA THR A 21 17.59 -4.85 2.87
C THR A 21 16.23 -4.20 2.67
N ILE A 22 15.15 -4.99 2.57
CA ILE A 22 13.83 -4.48 2.20
C ILE A 22 12.85 -4.35 3.37
N SER A 23 13.03 -5.16 4.42
CA SER A 23 12.18 -5.19 5.62
C SER A 23 12.95 -4.89 6.92
N GLY A 24 14.13 -4.27 6.81
CA GLY A 24 14.91 -3.85 7.98
C GLY A 24 14.24 -2.72 8.79
N ASP A 25 14.60 -2.62 10.07
CA ASP A 25 14.16 -1.56 11.01
C ASP A 25 14.78 -0.19 10.70
N GLU A 26 15.78 -0.16 9.80
CA GLU A 26 16.43 1.05 9.35
C GLU A 26 15.57 1.76 8.30
N VAL A 27 15.25 3.02 8.55
CA VAL A 27 14.48 3.86 7.62
C VAL A 27 15.33 4.10 6.38
N TRP A 28 14.73 3.91 5.20
CA TRP A 28 15.40 4.14 3.92
C TRP A 28 15.61 5.63 3.68
N VAL A 29 16.68 6.19 4.26
CA VAL A 29 17.06 7.59 4.10
C VAL A 29 18.33 7.66 3.26
N SER A 30 18.25 8.37 2.14
CA SER A 30 19.40 8.66 1.28
C SER A 30 20.48 9.39 2.09
N GLY A 31 21.71 8.87 2.07
CA GLY A 31 22.88 9.52 2.67
C GLY A 31 23.15 9.19 4.14
N ILE A 32 22.38 8.32 4.80
CA ILE A 32 22.61 7.93 6.22
C ILE A 32 23.26 6.54 6.34
N ALA A 33 23.17 5.70 5.32
CA ALA A 33 23.65 4.31 5.38
C ALA A 33 25.19 4.13 5.31
N SER A 34 25.96 5.20 5.09
CA SER A 34 27.40 5.08 4.85
C SER A 34 28.26 6.24 5.35
N THR A 35 27.73 7.13 6.20
CA THR A 35 28.48 8.32 6.66
C THR A 35 28.60 8.31 8.18
N ALA A 36 29.84 8.42 8.67
CA ALA A 36 30.15 8.43 10.10
C ALA A 36 29.41 9.58 10.81
N ALA A 37 28.93 9.32 12.04
CA ALA A 37 28.27 10.31 12.88
C ALA A 37 29.03 11.66 12.89
N GLY A 38 28.33 12.75 12.60
CA GLY A 38 28.90 14.11 12.59
C GLY A 38 29.52 14.60 11.28
N SER A 39 29.45 13.81 10.21
CA SER A 39 29.74 14.26 8.84
C SER A 39 28.62 15.17 8.31
N GLY A 40 28.99 16.17 7.49
CA GLY A 40 28.02 16.98 6.75
C GLY A 40 27.39 16.13 5.66
N VAL A 41 26.08 16.26 5.46
CA VAL A 41 25.37 15.52 4.41
C VAL A 41 25.72 16.15 3.06
N GLU A 42 26.51 15.44 2.25
CA GLU A 42 26.77 15.85 0.88
C GLU A 42 25.64 15.31 0.01
N TYR A 43 24.71 16.21 -0.33
CA TYR A 43 23.56 15.85 -1.13
C TYR A 43 23.92 15.86 -2.63
N GLY A 44 23.33 14.94 -3.40
CA GLY A 44 23.58 14.85 -4.83
C GLY A 44 22.92 15.97 -5.64
N LEU A 45 23.29 16.12 -6.91
CA LEU A 45 22.82 17.19 -7.80
C LEU A 45 21.28 17.33 -7.90
N TRP A 46 20.55 16.21 -7.80
CA TRP A 46 19.07 16.22 -7.80
C TRP A 46 18.48 16.82 -6.52
N HIS A 47 19.17 16.71 -5.39
CA HIS A 47 18.73 17.31 -4.12
C HIS A 47 18.78 18.83 -4.20
N ASP A 48 19.86 19.41 -4.73
CA ASP A 48 20.02 20.86 -4.81
C ASP A 48 19.01 21.51 -5.76
N ILE A 49 18.66 20.82 -6.85
CA ILE A 49 17.59 21.23 -7.76
C ILE A 49 16.23 21.23 -7.03
N CYS A 50 15.94 20.17 -6.29
CA CYS A 50 14.68 20.06 -5.53
C CYS A 50 14.60 21.07 -4.39
N ASN A 51 15.71 21.32 -3.67
CA ASN A 51 15.78 22.34 -2.62
C ASN A 51 15.56 23.74 -3.19
N GLY A 52 16.16 24.05 -4.34
CA GLY A 52 15.89 25.29 -5.06
C GLY A 52 14.42 25.43 -5.45
N LEU A 53 13.79 24.33 -5.88
CA LEU A 53 12.37 24.32 -6.26
C LEU A 53 11.43 24.45 -5.05
N PHE A 54 11.72 23.80 -3.92
CA PHE A 54 10.93 23.91 -2.69
C PHE A 54 11.11 25.27 -2.01
N GLY A 55 12.31 25.85 -2.08
CA GLY A 55 12.58 27.22 -1.64
C GLY A 55 11.75 28.27 -2.38
N LEU A 56 11.41 28.04 -3.65
CA LEU A 56 10.50 28.92 -4.41
C LEU A 56 9.06 28.90 -3.88
N PHE A 57 8.63 27.80 -3.24
CA PHE A 57 7.28 27.67 -2.67
C PHE A 57 7.22 27.95 -1.16
N GLY A 58 8.34 28.34 -0.55
CA GLY A 58 8.41 28.56 0.90
C GLY A 58 8.12 27.31 1.73
N ALA A 59 8.25 26.12 1.12
CA ALA A 59 8.17 24.85 1.82
C ALA A 59 9.55 24.56 2.44
N ASP A 60 9.56 24.28 3.75
CA ASP A 60 10.75 24.15 4.59
C ASP A 60 11.94 23.50 3.88
N THR A 61 13.07 24.21 3.89
CA THR A 61 14.38 23.71 3.50
C THR A 61 14.81 22.59 4.45
N PHE A 62 15.35 21.50 3.90
CA PHE A 62 16.12 20.56 4.72
C PHE A 62 17.27 21.34 5.37
N ASN A 63 17.33 21.33 6.70
CA ASN A 63 18.30 22.10 7.46
C ASN A 63 19.73 21.67 7.07
N GLU A 64 20.47 22.53 6.37
CA GLU A 64 21.87 22.30 5.97
C GLU A 64 22.82 22.05 7.16
N THR A 65 22.38 22.41 8.37
CA THR A 65 23.08 22.17 9.63
C THR A 65 22.73 20.83 10.30
N ALA A 66 21.87 20.01 9.69
CA ALA A 66 21.54 18.69 10.21
C ALA A 66 22.76 17.77 10.10
N ARG A 67 23.40 17.50 11.25
CA ARG A 67 24.45 16.49 11.36
C ARG A 67 23.83 15.12 11.12
N VAL A 68 24.53 14.24 10.40
CA VAL A 68 24.17 12.82 10.33
C VAL A 68 24.14 12.27 11.75
N VAL A 69 22.93 12.02 12.25
CA VAL A 69 22.67 11.24 13.47
C VAL A 69 22.91 9.78 13.09
N ASP A 70 23.53 9.00 13.99
CA ASP A 70 24.09 7.65 13.78
C ASP A 70 23.05 6.53 13.54
N GLY A 71 21.97 6.87 12.83
CA GLY A 71 20.79 6.05 12.62
C GLY A 71 19.53 6.79 13.04
N TYR A 72 18.62 7.03 12.10
CA TYR A 72 17.25 7.39 12.40
C TYR A 72 16.42 6.10 12.43
N THR A 73 16.21 5.54 13.63
CA THR A 73 15.25 4.45 13.79
C THR A 73 13.85 5.04 13.91
N GLY A 74 12.95 4.62 13.03
CA GLY A 74 11.57 5.11 12.99
C GLY A 74 10.64 3.95 12.71
N ALA A 75 10.02 3.41 13.76
CA ALA A 75 9.03 2.37 13.61
C ALA A 75 7.89 2.88 12.72
N THR A 76 7.58 2.13 11.66
CA THR A 76 6.45 2.47 10.79
C THR A 76 5.15 2.38 11.61
N PRO A 77 4.11 3.15 11.27
CA PRO A 77 2.82 3.08 11.96
C PRO A 77 2.24 1.66 12.03
N MET A 78 2.57 0.80 11.06
CA MET A 78 2.11 -0.59 11.04
C MET A 78 2.82 -1.47 12.08
N ILE A 79 4.13 -1.30 12.27
CA ILE A 79 4.87 -2.04 13.30
C ILE A 79 4.41 -1.61 14.69
N LEU A 80 4.20 -0.30 14.89
CA LEU A 80 3.67 0.24 16.15
C LEU A 80 2.26 -0.29 16.46
N ALA A 81 1.39 -0.32 15.45
CA ALA A 81 0.06 -0.90 15.60
C ALA A 81 0.10 -2.39 15.97
N TYR A 82 1.11 -3.14 15.50
CA TYR A 82 1.24 -4.55 15.83
C TYR A 82 1.66 -4.76 17.28
N GLN A 83 2.54 -3.88 17.79
CA GLN A 83 3.05 -3.93 19.15
C GLN A 83 2.05 -3.46 20.21
N GLY A 84 1.22 -2.45 19.89
CA GLY A 84 0.36 -1.82 20.90
C GLY A 84 -0.95 -1.23 20.40
N GLY A 85 -1.44 -1.66 19.23
CA GLY A 85 -2.72 -1.20 18.67
C GLY A 85 -2.71 0.28 18.27
N TRP A 86 -3.88 0.89 18.14
CA TRP A 86 -4.00 2.27 17.65
C TRP A 86 -3.39 3.31 18.60
N GLU A 87 -3.46 3.08 19.91
CA GLU A 87 -2.93 4.00 20.92
C GLU A 87 -1.40 4.18 20.80
N ALA A 88 -0.67 3.09 20.53
CA ALA A 88 0.76 3.15 20.27
C ALA A 88 1.13 3.98 19.03
N VAL A 89 0.23 4.02 18.02
CA VAL A 89 0.43 4.83 16.81
C VAL A 89 0.22 6.31 17.11
N THR A 90 -0.86 6.66 17.82
CA THR A 90 -1.17 8.06 18.15
C THR A 90 -0.19 8.70 19.12
N ASN A 91 0.50 7.89 19.94
CA ASN A 91 1.54 8.38 20.85
C ASN A 91 2.80 8.85 20.11
N VAL A 92 3.05 8.35 18.89
CA VAL A 92 4.25 8.66 18.11
C VAL A 92 3.93 9.58 16.92
N TYR A 93 2.78 9.40 16.28
CA TYR A 93 2.40 10.14 15.07
C TYR A 93 1.02 10.78 15.20
N THR A 94 0.93 12.03 14.78
CA THR A 94 -0.36 12.72 14.63
C THR A 94 -1.05 12.26 13.33
N GLU A 95 -2.38 12.18 13.33
CA GLU A 95 -3.17 11.82 12.14
C GLU A 95 -2.85 12.69 10.91
N GLY A 96 -2.59 13.98 11.12
CA GLY A 96 -2.17 14.92 10.07
C GLY A 96 -0.83 14.54 9.43
N GLN A 97 0.14 14.04 10.21
CA GLN A 97 1.43 13.56 9.69
C GLN A 97 1.24 12.29 8.87
N ILE A 98 0.38 11.38 9.33
CA ILE A 98 0.03 10.17 8.58
C ILE A 98 -0.67 10.52 7.27
N TRP A 99 -1.58 11.51 7.27
CA TRP A 99 -2.30 11.95 6.09
C TRP A 99 -1.39 12.60 5.04
N TRP A 100 -0.57 13.56 5.45
CA TRP A 100 0.36 14.28 4.57
C TRP A 100 1.60 13.48 4.17
N GLY A 101 1.88 12.37 4.87
CA GLY A 101 3.00 11.49 4.56
C GLY A 101 4.31 11.89 5.20
N SER A 102 4.29 12.73 6.24
CA SER A 102 5.44 13.07 7.08
C SER A 102 5.78 11.95 8.07
N ILE A 103 5.72 10.70 7.60
CA ILE A 103 5.98 9.48 8.38
C ILE A 103 7.04 8.64 7.67
N PRO A 104 7.83 7.84 8.40
CA PRO A 104 8.73 6.88 7.78
C PRO A 104 7.90 5.81 7.04
N GLY A 105 8.23 5.58 5.77
CA GLY A 105 7.55 4.63 4.90
C GLY A 105 8.12 4.63 3.48
N SER A 106 7.58 3.77 2.62
CA SER A 106 8.03 3.66 1.23
C SER A 106 7.74 4.94 0.44
N ILE A 107 8.71 5.36 -0.37
CA ILE A 107 8.63 6.57 -1.21
C ILE A 107 7.44 6.42 -2.17
N GLY A 108 6.50 7.37 -2.09
CA GLY A 108 5.30 7.41 -2.95
C GLY A 108 4.04 6.77 -2.34
N GLU A 109 4.16 6.02 -1.24
CA GLU A 109 3.00 5.44 -0.54
C GLU A 109 2.56 6.29 0.67
N THR A 110 3.46 7.13 1.19
CA THR A 110 3.22 7.92 2.40
C THR A 110 2.21 9.04 2.21
N SER A 111 2.20 9.73 1.07
CA SER A 111 1.31 10.87 0.81
C SER A 111 -0.05 10.44 0.23
N LYS A 112 -1.05 10.31 1.10
CA LYS A 112 -2.43 9.92 0.72
C LYS A 112 -3.09 10.90 -0.25
N PRO A 113 -3.03 12.24 -0.07
CA PRO A 113 -3.72 13.15 -0.99
C PRO A 113 -3.14 13.07 -2.40
N MET A 114 -1.82 12.92 -2.54
CA MET A 114 -1.18 12.78 -3.85
C MET A 114 -1.56 11.46 -4.53
N VAL A 115 -1.60 10.36 -3.76
CA VAL A 115 -2.04 9.06 -4.28
C VAL A 115 -3.50 9.10 -4.72
N LEU A 116 -4.38 9.72 -3.94
CA LEU A 116 -5.79 9.86 -4.28
C LEU A 116 -6.02 10.75 -5.51
N LEU A 117 -5.21 11.81 -5.66
CA LEU A 117 -5.24 12.65 -6.87
C LEU A 117 -4.83 11.84 -8.10
N GLY A 118 -3.77 11.04 -7.99
CA GLY A 118 -3.36 10.12 -9.06
C GLY A 118 -4.44 9.06 -9.36
N ALA A 119 -5.09 8.52 -8.33
CA ALA A 119 -6.21 7.59 -8.48
C ALA A 119 -7.38 8.23 -9.24
N LEU A 120 -7.73 9.48 -8.89
CA LEU A 120 -8.77 10.25 -9.57
C LEU A 120 -8.42 10.48 -11.03
N PHE A 121 -7.17 10.83 -11.33
CA PHE A 121 -6.69 11.00 -12.70
C PHE A 121 -6.84 9.71 -13.53
N LEU A 122 -6.50 8.55 -12.96
CA LEU A 122 -6.67 7.25 -13.63
C LEU A 122 -8.15 6.87 -13.85
N LEU A 123 -9.05 7.31 -12.95
CA LEU A 123 -10.49 7.12 -13.12
C LEU A 123 -11.05 8.01 -14.22
N VAL A 124 -10.64 9.28 -14.29
CA VAL A 124 -11.08 10.23 -15.32
C VAL A 124 -10.60 9.81 -16.71
N THR A 125 -9.37 9.32 -16.81
CA THR A 125 -8.81 8.82 -18.08
C THR A 125 -9.41 7.47 -18.52
N GLY A 126 -10.18 6.81 -17.66
CA GLY A 126 -10.86 5.54 -17.97
C GLY A 126 -9.92 4.33 -18.03
N ILE A 127 -8.67 4.48 -17.61
CA ILE A 127 -7.68 3.39 -17.58
C ILE A 127 -7.96 2.49 -16.37
N ALA A 128 -8.21 3.09 -15.20
CA ALA A 128 -8.52 2.34 -13.98
C ALA A 128 -10.02 2.01 -13.89
N SER A 129 -10.33 0.80 -13.41
CA SER A 129 -11.72 0.40 -13.22
C SER A 129 -12.21 0.73 -11.81
N TRP A 130 -13.18 1.66 -11.71
CA TRP A 130 -13.83 2.02 -10.44
C TRP A 130 -14.47 0.82 -9.73
N ARG A 131 -14.86 -0.21 -10.48
CA ARG A 131 -15.46 -1.45 -9.94
C ARG A 131 -14.49 -2.23 -9.05
N ILE A 132 -13.21 -2.32 -9.45
CA ILE A 132 -12.18 -3.01 -8.65
C ILE A 132 -11.86 -2.18 -7.41
N MET A 133 -11.73 -0.86 -7.56
CA MET A 133 -11.42 0.04 -6.44
C MET A 133 -12.51 0.00 -5.37
N LEU A 134 -13.78 0.16 -5.76
CA LEU A 134 -14.89 0.11 -4.81
C LEU A 134 -15.02 -1.27 -4.17
N SER A 135 -14.91 -2.36 -4.94
CA SER A 135 -15.03 -3.70 -4.39
C SER A 135 -13.91 -4.02 -3.39
N MET A 136 -12.68 -3.56 -3.65
CA MET A 136 -11.56 -3.66 -2.73
C MET A 136 -11.79 -2.91 -1.41
N ILE A 137 -12.37 -1.70 -1.46
CA ILE A 137 -12.79 -0.98 -0.25
C ILE A 137 -13.80 -1.82 0.53
N PHE A 138 -14.86 -2.31 -0.12
CA PHE A 138 -15.88 -3.11 0.56
C PHE A 138 -15.31 -4.39 1.19
N GLY A 139 -14.44 -5.10 0.49
CA GLY A 139 -13.78 -6.30 1.02
C GLY A 139 -12.90 -6.00 2.24
N ALA A 140 -12.17 -4.89 2.20
CA ALA A 140 -11.30 -4.48 3.28
C ALA A 140 -12.09 -3.99 4.52
N VAL A 141 -13.14 -3.19 4.33
CA VAL A 141 -14.03 -2.75 5.41
C VAL A 141 -14.67 -3.96 6.09
N LEU A 142 -15.26 -4.87 5.32
CA LEU A 142 -15.93 -6.05 5.85
C LEU A 142 -14.96 -6.89 6.69
N MET A 143 -13.79 -7.22 6.16
CA MET A 143 -12.83 -8.05 6.89
C MET A 143 -12.30 -7.33 8.14
N SER A 144 -12.00 -6.04 8.04
CA SER A 144 -11.52 -5.28 9.18
C SER A 144 -12.57 -5.21 10.29
N MET A 145 -13.85 -5.04 9.96
CA MET A 145 -14.94 -5.09 10.94
C MET A 145 -15.07 -6.46 11.59
N LEU A 146 -14.92 -7.55 10.83
CA LEU A 146 -14.95 -8.91 11.38
C LEU A 146 -13.79 -9.16 12.36
N LEU A 147 -12.60 -8.65 12.06
CA LEU A 147 -11.43 -8.78 12.93
C LEU A 147 -11.55 -7.92 14.19
N ASN A 148 -12.06 -6.68 14.06
CA ASN A 148 -12.37 -5.82 15.20
C ASN A 148 -13.39 -6.48 16.15
N ALA A 149 -14.32 -7.28 15.64
CA ALA A 149 -15.27 -8.01 16.47
C ALA A 149 -14.66 -9.24 17.18
N TRP A 150 -13.55 -9.78 16.68
CA TRP A 150 -12.85 -10.91 17.31
C TRP A 150 -11.92 -10.43 18.43
N ASP A 151 -11.20 -9.32 18.22
CA ASP A 151 -10.38 -8.68 19.26
C ASP A 151 -9.35 -9.61 19.93
N ALA A 152 -8.69 -10.46 19.13
CA ALA A 152 -7.71 -11.43 19.64
C ALA A 152 -6.28 -10.86 19.74
N THR A 153 -5.95 -9.82 18.99
CA THR A 153 -4.62 -9.18 18.99
C THR A 153 -4.72 -7.65 19.02
N PRO A 154 -3.71 -6.93 19.54
CA PRO A 154 -3.73 -5.45 19.57
C PRO A 154 -3.97 -4.82 18.20
N PHE A 155 -3.46 -5.44 17.12
CA PHE A 155 -3.69 -4.94 15.76
C PHE A 155 -5.14 -5.11 15.29
N MET A 156 -5.88 -6.10 15.82
CA MET A 156 -7.30 -6.29 15.50
C MET A 156 -8.19 -5.21 16.09
N THR A 157 -7.78 -4.57 17.20
CA THR A 157 -8.51 -3.45 17.82
C THR A 157 -8.52 -2.20 16.94
N VAL A 158 -7.66 -2.13 15.91
CA VAL A 158 -7.53 -0.95 15.06
C VAL A 158 -8.79 -0.78 14.21
N PRO A 159 -9.51 0.35 14.38
CA PRO A 159 -10.70 0.64 13.60
C PRO A 159 -10.47 0.59 12.09
N TRP A 160 -11.48 0.12 11.35
CA TRP A 160 -11.40 -0.13 9.90
C TRP A 160 -10.94 1.09 9.08
N TYR A 161 -11.31 2.29 9.49
CA TYR A 161 -10.95 3.50 8.78
C TYR A 161 -9.46 3.80 8.93
N TYR A 162 -8.88 3.62 10.12
CA TYR A 162 -7.44 3.80 10.35
C TYR A 162 -6.57 2.78 9.60
N GLN A 163 -7.11 1.62 9.26
CA GLN A 163 -6.42 0.67 8.39
C GLN A 163 -6.17 1.25 6.98
N PHE A 164 -6.98 2.21 6.53
CA PHE A 164 -6.75 2.92 5.26
C PHE A 164 -5.75 4.08 5.39
N TYR A 165 -5.70 4.73 6.54
CA TYR A 165 -4.73 5.81 6.80
C TYR A 165 -3.30 5.27 6.92
N MET A 166 -3.14 4.03 7.39
CA MET A 166 -1.84 3.41 7.58
C MET A 166 -1.44 2.49 6.42
N GLY A 167 -0.20 2.62 5.95
CA GLY A 167 0.40 1.74 4.95
C GLY A 167 -0.01 2.06 3.51
N SER A 168 0.17 1.08 2.62
CA SER A 168 0.11 1.21 1.17
C SER A 168 -1.26 0.92 0.55
N PHE A 169 -2.35 0.90 1.32
CA PHE A 169 -3.67 0.49 0.83
C PHE A 169 -4.17 1.30 -0.38
N PHE A 170 -4.18 2.63 -0.29
CA PHE A 170 -4.64 3.49 -1.39
C PHE A 170 -3.74 3.37 -2.62
N PHE A 171 -2.44 3.21 -2.41
CA PHE A 171 -1.48 3.01 -3.48
C PHE A 171 -1.72 1.67 -4.19
N ALA A 172 -1.88 0.59 -3.43
CA ALA A 172 -2.19 -0.73 -3.95
C ALA A 172 -3.52 -0.75 -4.70
N MET A 173 -4.54 -0.06 -4.18
CA MET A 173 -5.85 0.03 -4.84
C MET A 173 -5.77 0.77 -6.19
N ALA A 174 -5.06 1.89 -6.25
CA ALA A 174 -5.07 2.79 -7.40
C ALA A 174 -4.06 2.42 -8.50
N PHE A 175 -2.91 1.88 -8.13
CA PHE A 175 -1.79 1.66 -9.06
C PHE A 175 -1.42 0.20 -9.28
N MET A 176 -1.88 -0.72 -8.41
CA MET A 176 -1.53 -2.14 -8.51
C MET A 176 -2.74 -3.02 -8.86
N ALA A 177 -3.86 -2.86 -8.16
CA ALA A 177 -5.05 -3.69 -8.33
C ALA A 177 -5.80 -3.40 -9.64
N THR A 178 -5.67 -2.19 -10.19
CA THR A 178 -6.38 -1.75 -11.40
C THR A 178 -5.61 -1.99 -12.71
N ASP A 179 -4.61 -2.87 -12.71
CA ASP A 179 -3.88 -3.24 -13.92
C ASP A 179 -4.79 -3.97 -14.93
N PRO A 180 -5.02 -3.40 -16.14
CA PRO A 180 -5.97 -3.95 -17.10
C PRO A 180 -5.55 -5.29 -17.72
N VAL A 181 -4.27 -5.67 -17.64
CA VAL A 181 -3.77 -6.90 -18.27
C VAL A 181 -3.98 -8.12 -17.37
N THR A 182 -3.83 -7.94 -16.05
CA THR A 182 -3.82 -9.05 -15.08
C THR A 182 -5.12 -9.18 -14.30
N ALA A 183 -5.91 -8.11 -14.21
CA ALA A 183 -7.19 -8.13 -13.51
C ALA A 183 -8.27 -8.89 -14.29
N ALA A 184 -9.37 -9.24 -13.59
CA ALA A 184 -10.52 -9.87 -14.22
C ALA A 184 -11.16 -8.97 -15.31
N GLY A 185 -11.42 -9.54 -16.48
CA GLY A 185 -11.97 -8.84 -17.64
C GLY A 185 -13.48 -8.58 -17.53
N THR A 186 -14.24 -9.48 -16.90
CA THR A 186 -15.71 -9.36 -16.87
C THR A 186 -16.20 -8.35 -15.83
N ASN A 187 -17.30 -7.64 -16.12
CA ASN A 187 -17.88 -6.65 -15.21
C ASN A 187 -18.29 -7.20 -13.84
N ARG A 188 -18.74 -8.47 -13.77
CA ARG A 188 -19.02 -9.15 -12.49
C ARG A 188 -17.74 -9.70 -11.85
N GLY A 189 -16.80 -10.20 -12.65
CA GLY A 189 -15.50 -10.66 -12.17
C GLY A 189 -14.72 -9.56 -11.46
N LYS A 190 -14.75 -8.32 -11.97
CA LYS A 190 -14.12 -7.15 -11.32
C LYS A 190 -14.61 -6.88 -9.89
N TRP A 191 -15.90 -7.11 -9.61
CA TRP A 191 -16.44 -6.98 -8.26
C TRP A 191 -15.93 -8.09 -7.34
N ILE A 192 -15.92 -9.34 -7.80
CA ILE A 192 -15.43 -10.48 -7.01
C ILE A 192 -13.93 -10.36 -6.76
N TYR A 193 -13.18 -10.05 -7.81
CA TYR A 193 -11.72 -9.92 -7.78
C TYR A 193 -11.26 -8.85 -6.78
N GLY A 194 -11.75 -7.61 -6.89
CA GLY A 194 -11.34 -6.56 -5.96
C GLY A 194 -11.82 -6.82 -4.53
N PHE A 195 -13.03 -7.35 -4.34
CA PHE A 195 -13.52 -7.75 -3.01
C PHE A 195 -12.58 -8.76 -2.32
N LEU A 196 -12.17 -9.80 -3.05
CA LEU A 196 -11.27 -10.81 -2.51
C LEU A 196 -9.86 -10.24 -2.22
N ILE A 197 -9.36 -9.30 -3.04
CA ILE A 197 -8.10 -8.59 -2.74
C ILE A 197 -8.22 -7.81 -1.44
N GLY A 198 -9.29 -7.04 -1.27
CA GLY A 198 -9.55 -6.28 -0.04
C GLY A 198 -9.62 -7.18 1.19
N PHE A 199 -10.36 -8.28 1.07
CA PHE A 199 -10.57 -9.26 2.12
C PHE A 199 -9.26 -9.98 2.52
N LEU A 200 -8.55 -10.54 1.54
CA LEU A 200 -7.29 -11.27 1.76
C LEU A 200 -6.16 -10.33 2.20
N GLY A 201 -6.12 -9.10 1.67
CA GLY A 201 -5.11 -8.11 2.03
C GLY A 201 -5.17 -7.76 3.51
N ILE A 202 -6.37 -7.58 4.07
CA ILE A 202 -6.56 -7.33 5.51
C ILE A 202 -6.26 -8.58 6.34
N ILE A 203 -6.65 -9.77 5.87
CA ILE A 203 -6.30 -11.04 6.53
C ILE A 203 -4.78 -11.15 6.70
N ILE A 204 -4.03 -11.02 5.61
CA ILE A 204 -2.57 -11.17 5.63
C ILE A 204 -1.95 -10.08 6.52
N ARG A 205 -2.43 -8.84 6.37
CA ARG A 205 -1.93 -7.68 7.13
C ARG A 205 -2.13 -7.81 8.64
N VAL A 206 -3.30 -8.25 9.09
CA VAL A 206 -3.67 -8.27 10.52
C VAL A 206 -3.21 -9.55 11.22
N LEU A 207 -3.28 -10.69 10.53
CA LEU A 207 -2.98 -11.99 11.12
C LEU A 207 -1.50 -12.37 11.02
N ASN A 208 -0.72 -11.78 10.11
CA ASN A 208 0.66 -12.15 9.90
C ASN A 208 1.65 -11.05 10.36
N PRO A 209 2.33 -11.22 11.52
CA PRO A 209 3.35 -10.28 12.01
C PRO A 209 4.49 -10.02 11.02
N ALA A 210 4.87 -11.03 10.24
CA ALA A 210 6.08 -10.96 9.43
C ALA A 210 5.90 -10.02 8.22
N TYR A 211 4.66 -9.77 7.81
CA TYR A 211 4.34 -9.05 6.58
C TYR A 211 3.34 -7.91 6.83
N PRO A 212 3.80 -6.77 7.36
CA PRO A 212 2.91 -5.63 7.65
C PRO A 212 2.24 -5.05 6.40
N GLU A 213 2.78 -5.31 5.20
CA GLU A 213 2.13 -5.00 3.91
C GLU A 213 1.55 -6.25 3.23
N GLY A 214 0.30 -6.58 3.53
CA GLY A 214 -0.39 -7.75 2.95
C GLY A 214 -0.86 -7.59 1.50
N TRP A 215 -0.81 -6.38 0.93
CA TRP A 215 -1.47 -6.05 -0.35
C TRP A 215 -0.82 -6.71 -1.57
N MET A 216 0.51 -6.72 -1.63
CA MET A 216 1.27 -7.31 -2.74
C MET A 216 0.96 -8.81 -2.91
N LEU A 217 0.99 -9.56 -1.81
CA LEU A 217 0.71 -10.99 -1.81
C LEU A 217 -0.76 -11.28 -2.16
N ALA A 218 -1.69 -10.48 -1.63
CA ALA A 218 -3.11 -10.61 -1.94
C ALA A 218 -3.41 -10.38 -3.43
N ILE A 219 -2.81 -9.35 -4.04
CA ILE A 219 -3.03 -9.03 -5.46
C ILE A 219 -2.48 -10.14 -6.37
N LEU A 220 -1.27 -10.65 -6.11
CA LEU A 220 -0.71 -11.75 -6.93
C LEU A 220 -1.52 -13.04 -6.81
N LEU A 221 -1.99 -13.37 -5.61
CA LEU A 221 -2.87 -14.51 -5.42
C LEU A 221 -4.15 -14.36 -6.25
N MET A 222 -4.77 -13.17 -6.21
CA MET A 222 -6.00 -12.91 -6.94
C MET A 222 -5.81 -12.79 -8.45
N ASN A 223 -4.65 -12.33 -8.91
CA ASN A 223 -4.25 -12.38 -10.31
C ASN A 223 -4.23 -13.82 -10.85
N THR A 224 -3.80 -14.77 -10.01
CA THR A 224 -3.82 -16.21 -10.36
C THR A 224 -5.25 -16.75 -10.48
N PHE A 225 -6.17 -16.26 -9.63
CA PHE A 225 -7.58 -16.65 -9.68
C PHE A 225 -8.44 -15.84 -10.67
N ALA A 226 -7.93 -14.75 -11.24
CA ALA A 226 -8.68 -13.90 -12.16
C ALA A 226 -9.25 -14.67 -13.38
N PRO A 227 -8.48 -15.54 -14.08
CA PRO A 227 -9.01 -16.34 -15.19
C PRO A 227 -10.11 -17.31 -14.76
N LEU A 228 -10.00 -17.89 -13.56
CA LEU A 228 -11.01 -18.80 -13.01
C LEU A 228 -12.32 -18.05 -12.73
N ILE A 229 -12.23 -16.86 -12.12
CA ILE A 229 -13.39 -15.99 -11.86
C ILE A 229 -14.10 -15.66 -13.17
N ASP A 230 -13.36 -15.25 -14.19
CA ASP A 230 -13.95 -14.90 -15.49
C ASP A 230 -14.59 -16.11 -16.17
N HIS A 231 -13.97 -17.29 -16.08
CA HIS A 231 -14.52 -18.53 -16.64
C HIS A 231 -15.91 -18.85 -16.06
N TYR A 232 -16.06 -18.83 -14.73
CA TYR A 232 -17.35 -19.06 -14.07
C TYR A 232 -18.39 -17.99 -14.40
N VAL A 233 -17.99 -16.72 -14.46
CA VAL A 233 -18.91 -15.62 -14.82
C VAL A 233 -19.40 -15.74 -16.26
N LEU A 234 -18.52 -16.10 -17.20
CA LEU A 234 -18.85 -16.29 -18.60
C LEU A 234 -19.78 -17.49 -18.80
N GLN A 235 -19.44 -18.65 -18.23
CA GLN A 235 -20.29 -19.84 -18.29
C GLN A 235 -21.67 -19.57 -17.70
N GLY A 236 -21.75 -18.88 -16.56
CA GLY A 236 -23.02 -18.50 -15.95
C GLY A 236 -23.90 -17.62 -16.86
N ASN A 237 -23.29 -16.75 -17.67
CA ASN A 237 -24.01 -15.94 -18.64
C ASN A 237 -24.47 -16.77 -19.86
N ILE A 238 -23.63 -17.69 -20.35
CA ILE A 238 -23.98 -18.59 -21.46
C ILE A 238 -25.15 -19.50 -21.07
N SER A 239 -25.09 -20.15 -19.90
CA SER A 239 -26.16 -21.03 -19.40
C SER A 239 -27.49 -20.28 -19.21
N LYS A 240 -27.45 -19.01 -18.78
CA LYS A 240 -28.66 -18.17 -18.68
C LYS A 240 -29.24 -17.79 -20.04
N ARG A 241 -28.40 -17.65 -21.08
CA ARG A 241 -28.86 -17.39 -22.45
C ARG A 241 -29.50 -18.64 -23.06
N LEU A 242 -28.87 -19.80 -22.88
CA LEU A 242 -29.41 -21.08 -23.37
C LEU A 242 -30.76 -21.42 -22.75
N LYS A 243 -30.98 -21.11 -21.47
CA LYS A 243 -32.29 -21.33 -20.80
C LYS A 243 -33.41 -20.38 -21.27
N ARG A 244 -33.08 -19.33 -22.03
CA ARG A 244 -34.03 -18.34 -22.55
C ARG A 244 -34.35 -18.53 -24.04
N ALA A 245 -33.55 -19.32 -24.74
CA ALA A 245 -33.74 -19.71 -26.14
C ALA A 245 -34.58 -20.99 -26.20
#